data_AF-E6MKG8-F1
#
_entry.id   AF-E6MKG8-F1
#
_cell.length_a   1.000
_cell.length_b   1.000
_cell.length_c   1.000
_cell.angle_alpha   90.00
_cell.angle_beta   90.00
_cell.angle_gamma   90.00
#
_symmetry.space_group_name_H-M   'P 1'
#
loop_
_entity.id
_entity.type
_entity.pdbx_description
1 polymer ?
#
loop_
_entity_poly.entity_id
_entity_poly.type
_entity_poly.pdbx_seq_one_letter_code
_entity_poly.pdbx_strand_id
1 'polypeptide(L)'
;SNEAFVVSTTIFVVYLVMTFFIILTMLFISSHQRKRDGMMAQKVTFAEPIPLDRRQRTNVWLIGVFVVILLVPPILHLCMPHNSAVTWVNSRVDVSLFAILFAVVCALMRVGEEKESLLHVPWSTLIMIGGMGMLVSIAVKAGTISLLAGWVGHTPRLLIPVVLCFLAAVLNMFGGSFVGVVAPALF
;
A
#
# COMPACT_ATOMS: atom_id res chain seq x y z
N SER A 1 -23.94 -0.06 5.09
CA SER A 1 -23.13 -0.36 3.89
C SER A 1 -22.60 0.90 3.21
N ASN A 2 -23.40 1.96 3.04
CA ASN A 2 -22.93 3.23 2.44
C ASN A 2 -21.84 3.96 3.26
N GLU A 3 -21.97 4.02 4.58
CA GLU A 3 -21.02 4.74 5.46
C GLU A 3 -19.58 4.23 5.33
N ALA A 4 -19.37 2.91 5.40
CA ALA A 4 -18.03 2.31 5.29
C ALA A 4 -17.38 2.56 3.91
N PHE A 5 -18.19 2.58 2.85
CA PHE A 5 -17.72 2.83 1.50
C PHE A 5 -17.39 4.32 1.27
N VAL A 6 -18.21 5.23 1.79
CA VAL A 6 -17.94 6.68 1.76
C VAL A 6 -16.67 6.99 2.55
N VAL A 7 -16.48 6.36 3.72
CA VAL A 7 -15.26 6.52 4.52
C VAL A 7 -14.03 5.98 3.78
N SER A 8 -14.08 4.77 3.22
CA SER A 8 -12.98 4.19 2.42
C SER A 8 -12.62 5.04 1.19
N THR A 9 -13.64 5.50 0.45
CA THR A 9 -13.46 6.39 -0.71
C THR A 9 -12.85 7.73 -0.31
N THR A 10 -13.32 8.32 0.79
CA THR A 10 -12.79 9.58 1.32
C THR A 10 -11.34 9.42 1.74
N ILE A 11 -10.99 8.33 2.42
CA ILE A 11 -9.60 8.00 2.78
C ILE A 11 -8.76 7.92 1.51
N PHE A 12 -9.18 7.14 0.51
CA PHE A 12 -8.44 6.98 -0.74
C PHE A 12 -8.17 8.32 -1.44
N VAL A 13 -9.19 9.16 -1.62
CA VAL A 13 -9.05 10.46 -2.31
C VAL A 13 -8.15 11.40 -1.52
N VAL A 14 -8.30 11.47 -0.19
CA VAL A 14 -7.45 12.31 0.67
C VAL A 14 -5.99 11.85 0.60
N TYR A 15 -5.72 10.56 0.66
CA TYR A 15 -4.35 10.02 0.54
C TYR A 15 -3.74 10.26 -0.83
N LEU A 16 -4.52 10.13 -1.90
CA LEU A 16 -4.08 10.40 -3.27
C LEU A 16 -3.69 11.88 -3.41
N VAL A 17 -4.59 12.79 -3.00
CA VAL A 17 -4.33 14.24 -3.04
C VAL A 17 -3.14 14.62 -2.16
N MET A 18 -3.05 14.09 -0.94
CA MET A 18 -1.92 14.35 -0.03
C MET A 18 -0.61 13.85 -0.60
N THR A 19 -0.58 12.67 -1.21
CA THR A 19 0.62 12.13 -1.86
C THR A 19 1.08 13.02 -3.01
N PHE A 20 0.16 13.40 -3.90
CA PHE A 20 0.48 14.34 -4.99
C PHE A 20 0.95 15.69 -4.46
N PHE A 21 0.30 16.22 -3.42
CA PHE A 21 0.69 17.48 -2.80
C PHE A 21 2.09 17.40 -2.19
N ILE A 22 2.41 16.35 -1.43
CA ILE A 22 3.74 16.13 -0.85
C ILE A 22 4.80 16.00 -1.95
N ILE A 23 4.55 15.20 -2.99
CA ILE A 23 5.48 15.03 -4.12
C ILE A 23 5.68 16.36 -4.85
N LEU A 24 4.61 17.12 -5.13
CA LEU A 24 4.71 18.44 -5.76
C LEU A 24 5.51 19.40 -4.88
N THR A 25 5.26 19.41 -3.57
CA THR A 25 5.94 20.31 -2.64
C THR A 25 7.42 19.95 -2.53
N MET A 26 7.76 18.66 -2.43
CA MET A 26 9.14 18.18 -2.48
C MET A 26 9.82 18.51 -3.82
N LEU A 27 9.16 18.33 -4.95
CA LEU A 27 9.68 18.68 -6.27
C LEU A 27 9.88 20.19 -6.40
N PHE A 28 8.96 21.01 -5.88
CA PHE A 28 9.07 22.46 -5.92
C PHE A 28 10.26 22.94 -5.08
N ILE A 29 10.39 22.46 -3.85
CA ILE A 29 11.52 22.77 -2.95
C ILE A 29 12.84 22.27 -3.55
N SER A 30 12.89 21.03 -4.04
CA SER A 30 14.07 20.45 -4.69
C SER A 30 14.44 21.21 -5.97
N SER A 31 13.47 21.61 -6.80
CA SER A 31 13.72 22.42 -7.99
C SER A 31 14.21 23.83 -7.66
N HIS A 32 13.78 24.40 -6.52
CA HIS A 32 14.23 25.71 -6.05
C HIS A 32 15.62 25.64 -5.40
N GLN A 33 15.94 24.55 -4.69
CA GLN A 33 17.30 24.24 -4.22
C GLN A 33 18.25 23.97 -5.39
N ARG A 34 17.81 23.19 -6.40
CA ARG A 34 18.59 22.89 -7.60
C ARG A 34 18.84 24.10 -8.51
N LYS A 35 18.00 25.14 -8.41
CA LYS A 35 18.22 26.47 -9.02
C LYS A 35 19.15 27.38 -8.21
N ARG A 36 19.28 27.18 -6.88
CA ARG A 36 20.15 27.97 -5.99
C ARG A 36 21.56 27.39 -5.89
N ASP A 37 21.69 26.07 -5.91
CA ASP A 37 22.96 25.37 -5.87
C ASP A 37 23.39 25.06 -7.30
N GLY A 38 24.18 25.97 -7.89
CA GLY A 38 24.89 25.77 -9.16
C GLY A 38 25.99 24.70 -9.09
N MET A 39 25.78 23.59 -8.37
CA MET A 39 26.75 22.52 -8.23
C MET A 39 26.25 21.25 -8.90
N MET A 40 26.92 20.96 -10.02
CA MET A 40 27.30 19.63 -10.46
C MET A 40 26.20 18.59 -10.33
N ALA A 41 25.33 18.54 -11.35
CA ALA A 41 24.69 17.28 -11.69
C ALA A 41 25.82 16.25 -11.85
N GLN A 42 26.02 15.44 -10.81
CA GLN A 42 26.84 14.24 -10.89
C GLN A 42 26.32 13.54 -12.14
N LYS A 43 27.18 13.49 -13.15
CA LYS A 43 26.90 12.81 -14.40
C LYS A 43 26.91 11.34 -14.02
N VAL A 44 25.81 10.89 -13.42
CA VAL A 44 25.50 9.49 -13.23
C VAL A 44 25.56 8.94 -14.64
N THR A 45 26.66 8.27 -14.94
CA THR A 45 26.81 7.50 -16.16
C THR A 45 25.76 6.40 -16.06
N PHE A 46 24.55 6.72 -16.51
CA PHE A 46 23.52 5.75 -16.75
C PHE A 46 24.08 4.82 -17.82
N ALA A 47 24.55 3.65 -17.40
CA ALA A 47 24.73 2.55 -18.32
C ALA A 47 23.39 2.37 -19.03
N GLU A 48 23.41 2.32 -20.36
CA GLU A 48 22.21 2.18 -21.17
C GLU A 48 21.35 1.03 -20.63
N PRO A 49 20.04 1.23 -20.38
CA PRO A 49 19.21 0.19 -19.82
C PRO A 49 19.28 -1.06 -20.70
N ILE A 50 19.63 -2.18 -20.09
CA ILE A 50 19.71 -3.46 -20.80
C ILE A 50 18.33 -3.73 -21.44
N PRO A 51 18.27 -4.08 -22.74
CA PRO A 51 16.99 -4.35 -23.39
C PRO A 51 16.27 -5.50 -22.70
N LEU A 52 14.96 -5.33 -22.47
CA LEU A 52 14.13 -6.33 -21.81
C LEU A 52 14.12 -7.63 -22.62
N ASP A 53 14.50 -8.73 -21.96
CA ASP A 53 14.40 -10.07 -22.54
C ASP A 53 12.92 -10.47 -22.74
N ARG A 54 12.67 -11.46 -23.61
CA ARG A 54 11.33 -11.98 -23.89
C ARG A 54 10.62 -12.45 -22.61
N ARG A 55 11.33 -13.10 -21.68
CA ARG A 55 10.75 -13.54 -20.39
C ARG A 55 10.38 -12.36 -19.49
N GLN A 56 11.24 -11.35 -19.43
CA GLN A 56 10.99 -10.14 -18.64
C GLN A 56 9.79 -9.36 -19.18
N ARG A 57 9.62 -9.29 -20.51
CA ARG A 57 8.45 -8.66 -21.13
C ARG A 57 7.16 -9.37 -20.77
N THR A 58 7.18 -10.71 -20.79
CA THR A 58 6.04 -11.53 -20.34
C THR A 58 5.72 -11.28 -18.87
N ASN A 59 6.74 -11.18 -18.00
CA ASN A 59 6.55 -10.84 -16.58
C ASN A 59 5.90 -9.48 -16.39
N VAL A 60 6.42 -8.44 -17.05
CA VAL A 60 5.87 -7.07 -16.98
C VAL A 60 4.44 -7.04 -17.47
N TRP A 61 4.13 -7.78 -18.54
CA TRP A 61 2.77 -7.89 -19.03
C TRP A 61 1.84 -8.59 -18.03
N LEU A 62 2.27 -9.69 -17.41
CA LEU A 62 1.53 -10.39 -16.35
C LEU A 62 1.26 -9.46 -15.15
N ILE A 63 2.26 -8.70 -14.71
CA ILE A 63 2.10 -7.69 -13.65
C ILE A 63 1.08 -6.64 -14.05
N GLY A 64 1.16 -6.12 -15.28
CA GLY A 64 0.19 -5.14 -15.80
C GLY A 64 -1.24 -5.68 -15.80
N VAL A 65 -1.44 -6.91 -16.27
CA VAL A 65 -2.75 -7.58 -16.26
C VAL A 65 -3.25 -7.80 -14.82
N PHE A 66 -2.39 -8.27 -13.93
CA PHE A 66 -2.72 -8.45 -12.51
C PHE A 66 -3.22 -7.16 -11.86
N VAL A 67 -2.47 -6.06 -12.03
CA VAL A 67 -2.85 -4.74 -11.51
C VAL A 67 -4.17 -4.26 -12.10
N VAL A 68 -4.36 -4.38 -13.41
CA VAL A 68 -5.61 -3.97 -14.08
C VAL A 68 -6.80 -4.78 -13.55
N ILE A 69 -6.68 -6.10 -13.41
CA ILE A 69 -7.76 -6.95 -12.90
C ILE A 69 -8.15 -6.57 -11.48
N LEU A 70 -7.17 -6.27 -10.61
CA LEU A 70 -7.45 -5.89 -9.23
C LEU A 70 -7.98 -4.47 -9.08
N LEU A 71 -7.57 -3.54 -9.94
CA LEU A 71 -7.86 -2.11 -9.79
C LEU A 71 -9.12 -1.66 -10.54
N VAL A 72 -9.44 -2.29 -11.68
CA VAL A 72 -10.63 -1.94 -12.48
C VAL A 72 -11.93 -2.09 -11.69
N PRO A 73 -12.19 -3.18 -10.94
CA PRO A 73 -13.44 -3.33 -10.20
C PRO A 73 -13.65 -2.26 -9.11
N PRO A 74 -12.66 -1.94 -8.25
CA PRO A 74 -12.78 -0.82 -7.30
C PRO A 74 -13.01 0.54 -7.98
N ILE A 75 -12.28 0.83 -9.07
CA ILE A 75 -12.46 2.08 -9.82
C ILE A 75 -13.85 2.16 -10.44
N LEU A 76 -14.33 1.08 -11.05
CA LEU A 76 -15.65 1.05 -11.67
C LEU A 76 -16.76 1.20 -10.62
N HIS A 77 -16.58 0.58 -9.45
CA HIS A 77 -17.50 0.74 -8.32
C HIS A 77 -17.51 2.17 -7.78
N LEU A 78 -16.37 2.86 -7.81
CA LEU A 78 -16.28 4.28 -7.45
C LEU A 78 -17.03 5.18 -8.44
N CYS A 79 -16.93 4.91 -9.75
CA CYS A 79 -17.60 5.70 -10.78
C CYS A 79 -19.10 5.38 -10.91
N MET A 80 -19.52 4.15 -10.67
CA MET A 80 -20.91 3.68 -10.84
C MET A 80 -21.40 2.87 -9.63
N PRO A 81 -21.52 3.48 -8.44
CA PRO A 81 -21.87 2.78 -7.20
C PRO A 81 -23.31 2.21 -7.18
N HIS A 82 -24.18 2.66 -8.11
CA HIS A 82 -25.58 2.22 -8.16
C HIS A 82 -25.82 0.97 -9.05
N ASN A 83 -24.79 0.45 -9.72
CA ASN A 83 -24.93 -0.73 -10.57
C ASN A 83 -24.69 -2.02 -9.76
N SER A 84 -25.72 -2.86 -9.64
CA SER A 84 -25.68 -4.12 -8.91
C SER A 84 -24.69 -5.14 -9.48
N ALA A 85 -24.40 -5.09 -10.78
CA ALA A 85 -23.39 -5.97 -11.38
C ALA A 85 -21.96 -5.60 -10.94
N VAL A 86 -21.67 -4.30 -10.80
CA VAL A 86 -20.34 -3.80 -10.45
C VAL A 86 -20.02 -4.03 -8.98
N THR A 87 -21.01 -3.82 -8.10
CA THR A 87 -20.89 -4.11 -6.66
C THR A 87 -20.67 -5.60 -6.41
N TRP A 88 -21.36 -6.46 -7.16
CA TRP A 88 -21.19 -7.91 -7.09
C TRP A 88 -19.79 -8.35 -7.52
N VAL A 89 -19.28 -7.86 -8.67
CA VAL A 89 -17.92 -8.18 -9.14
C VAL A 89 -16.87 -7.70 -8.13
N ASN A 90 -16.96 -6.46 -7.65
CA ASN A 90 -15.99 -5.89 -6.71
C ASN A 90 -15.90 -6.71 -5.41
N SER A 91 -17.04 -7.22 -4.91
CA SER A 91 -17.07 -8.04 -3.69
C SER A 91 -16.43 -9.43 -3.82
N ARG A 92 -16.22 -9.91 -5.05
CA ARG A 92 -15.69 -11.26 -5.34
C ARG A 92 -14.23 -11.27 -5.75
N VAL A 93 -13.64 -10.11 -6.02
CA VAL A 93 -12.24 -9.98 -6.40
C VAL A 93 -11.40 -9.94 -5.12
N ASP A 94 -10.77 -11.07 -4.80
CA ASP A 94 -9.86 -11.22 -3.67
C ASP A 94 -8.40 -11.16 -4.16
N VAL A 95 -7.64 -10.20 -3.64
CA VAL A 95 -6.24 -9.97 -3.99
C VAL A 95 -5.38 -11.22 -3.74
N SER A 96 -5.63 -11.96 -2.65
CA SER A 96 -4.86 -13.15 -2.25
C SER A 96 -5.08 -14.31 -3.21
N LEU A 97 -6.34 -14.52 -3.64
CA LEU A 97 -6.67 -15.59 -4.59
C LEU A 97 -6.01 -15.33 -5.94
N PHE A 98 -6.10 -14.10 -6.45
CA PHE A 98 -5.44 -13.72 -7.69
C PHE A 98 -3.91 -13.78 -7.58
N ALA A 99 -3.33 -13.42 -6.43
CA ALA A 99 -1.88 -13.52 -6.22
C ALA A 99 -1.38 -14.97 -6.33
N ILE A 100 -2.08 -15.92 -5.71
CA ILE A 100 -1.75 -17.35 -5.81
C ILE A 100 -1.95 -17.86 -7.24
N LEU A 101 -3.07 -17.49 -7.88
CA LEU A 101 -3.36 -17.88 -9.26
C LEU A 101 -2.25 -17.41 -10.22
N PHE A 102 -1.85 -16.13 -10.13
CA PHE A 102 -0.78 -15.59 -10.96
C PHE A 102 0.58 -16.18 -10.62
N ALA A 103 0.86 -16.50 -9.34
CA ALA A 103 2.08 -17.22 -8.97
C ALA A 103 2.15 -18.60 -9.66
N VAL A 104 1.04 -19.33 -9.71
CA VAL A 104 0.95 -20.62 -10.44
C VAL A 104 1.15 -20.43 -11.94
N VAL A 105 0.50 -19.42 -12.55
CA VAL A 105 0.67 -19.10 -13.97
C VAL A 105 2.14 -18.76 -14.29
N CYS A 106 2.79 -17.94 -13.46
CA CYS A 106 4.20 -17.58 -13.60
C CYS A 106 5.12 -18.81 -13.50
N ALA A 107 4.82 -19.75 -12.60
CA ALA A 107 5.55 -21.01 -12.47
C ALA A 107 5.40 -21.89 -13.72
N LEU A 108 4.18 -22.05 -14.24
CA LEU A 108 3.91 -22.82 -15.46
C LEU A 108 4.62 -22.23 -16.69
N MET A 109 4.69 -20.90 -16.78
CA MET A 109 5.35 -20.18 -17.86
C MET A 109 6.88 -20.09 -17.68
N ARG A 110 7.43 -20.56 -16.55
CA ARG A 110 8.88 -20.53 -16.21
C ARG A 110 9.49 -19.14 -16.40
N VAL A 111 8.75 -18.11 -15.99
CA VAL A 111 9.11 -16.70 -16.15
C VAL A 111 10.31 -16.31 -15.26
N GLY A 112 10.51 -17.02 -14.15
CA GLY A 112 11.67 -16.90 -13.26
C GLY A 112 12.04 -18.24 -12.62
N GLU A 113 13.16 -18.27 -11.89
CA GLU A 113 13.58 -19.44 -11.12
C GLU A 113 12.85 -19.49 -9.77
N GLU A 114 12.21 -20.62 -9.48
CA GLU A 114 11.42 -20.82 -8.25
C GLU A 114 12.27 -20.58 -6.99
N LYS A 115 13.51 -21.10 -6.99
CA LYS A 115 14.43 -20.97 -5.85
C LYS A 115 14.82 -19.52 -5.58
N GLU A 116 15.12 -18.75 -6.62
CA GLU A 116 15.44 -17.33 -6.50
C GLU A 116 14.23 -16.53 -6.04
N SER A 117 13.04 -16.82 -6.58
CA SER A 117 11.80 -16.15 -6.18
C SER A 117 11.45 -16.35 -4.70
N LEU A 118 11.69 -17.55 -4.14
CA LEU A 118 11.45 -17.87 -2.75
C LEU A 118 12.42 -17.18 -1.78
N LEU A 119 13.65 -16.89 -2.23
CA LEU A 119 14.65 -16.14 -1.46
C LEU A 119 14.26 -14.67 -1.30
N HIS A 120 13.53 -14.11 -2.27
CA HIS A 120 13.04 -12.73 -2.22
C HIS A 120 11.77 -12.55 -1.39
N VAL A 121 11.14 -13.63 -0.92
CA VAL A 121 9.96 -13.52 -0.05
C VAL A 121 10.38 -13.00 1.33
N PRO A 122 9.79 -11.91 1.83
CA PRO A 122 10.12 -11.36 3.15
C PRO A 122 9.43 -12.16 4.27
N TRP A 123 9.95 -13.36 4.56
CA TRP A 123 9.39 -14.28 5.56
C TRP A 123 9.27 -13.67 6.96
N SER A 124 10.24 -12.87 7.38
CA SER A 124 10.21 -12.15 8.66
C SER A 124 9.04 -11.18 8.73
N THR A 125 8.75 -10.46 7.64
CA THR A 125 7.61 -9.54 7.55
C THR A 125 6.28 -10.28 7.58
N LEU A 126 6.17 -11.43 6.89
CA LEU A 126 4.96 -12.26 6.92
C LEU A 126 4.66 -12.77 8.34
N ILE A 127 5.68 -13.29 9.04
CA ILE A 127 5.54 -13.75 10.43
C ILE A 127 5.18 -12.58 11.37
N MET A 128 5.81 -11.42 11.19
CA MET A 128 5.51 -10.22 11.98
C MET A 128 4.06 -9.76 11.83
N ILE A 129 3.54 -9.70 10.60
CA ILE A 129 2.15 -9.30 10.35
C ILE A 129 1.18 -10.33 10.94
N GLY A 130 1.47 -11.62 10.77
CA GLY A 130 0.67 -12.69 11.37
C GLY A 130 0.65 -12.64 12.91
N GLY A 131 1.81 -12.45 13.53
CA GLY A 131 1.94 -12.30 14.99
C GLY A 131 1.22 -11.06 15.52
N MET A 132 1.39 -9.92 14.84
CA MET A 132 0.66 -8.68 15.15
C MET A 132 -0.85 -8.89 15.08
N GLY A 133 -1.37 -9.55 14.04
CA GLY A 133 -2.79 -9.86 13.91
C GLY A 133 -3.32 -10.71 15.09
N MET A 134 -2.52 -11.67 15.57
CA MET A 134 -2.85 -12.46 16.76
C MET A 134 -2.91 -11.59 18.02
N LEU A 135 -1.94 -10.71 18.24
CA LEU A 135 -1.93 -9.79 19.38
C LEU A 135 -3.13 -8.84 19.37
N VAL A 136 -3.50 -8.31 18.20
CA VAL A 136 -4.72 -7.49 18.05
C VAL A 136 -5.97 -8.29 18.43
N SER A 137 -6.10 -9.54 17.98
CA SER A 137 -7.23 -10.41 18.34
C SER A 137 -7.31 -10.66 19.85
N ILE A 138 -6.17 -10.87 20.51
CA ILE A 138 -6.10 -11.01 21.97
C ILE A 138 -6.52 -9.71 22.66
N ALA A 139 -6.01 -8.56 22.21
CA ALA A 139 -6.36 -7.25 22.78
C ALA A 139 -7.86 -6.92 22.64
N VAL A 140 -8.49 -7.34 21.54
CA VAL A 140 -9.95 -7.24 21.35
C VAL A 140 -10.68 -8.12 22.36
N LYS A 141 -10.30 -9.41 22.48
CA LYS A 141 -10.94 -10.35 23.42
C LYS A 141 -10.73 -9.97 24.88
N ALA A 142 -9.58 -9.40 25.22
CA ALA A 142 -9.26 -8.91 26.57
C ALA A 142 -9.95 -7.59 26.93
N GLY A 143 -10.70 -6.97 26.00
CA GLY A 143 -11.39 -5.70 26.24
C GLY A 143 -10.46 -4.48 26.27
N THR A 144 -9.16 -4.65 26.01
CA THR A 144 -8.18 -3.55 25.99
C THR A 144 -8.52 -2.51 24.92
N ILE A 145 -9.01 -2.94 23.76
CA ILE A 145 -9.44 -2.01 22.70
C ILE A 145 -10.63 -1.16 23.17
N SER A 146 -11.58 -1.75 23.89
CA SER A 146 -12.75 -1.02 24.43
C SER A 146 -12.34 -0.01 25.51
N LEU A 147 -11.36 -0.36 26.35
CA LEU A 147 -10.79 0.57 27.33
C LEU A 147 -10.13 1.77 26.64
N LEU A 148 -9.27 1.52 25.64
CA LEU A 148 -8.64 2.59 24.87
C LEU A 148 -9.66 3.45 24.13
N ALA A 149 -10.69 2.84 23.55
CA ALA A 149 -11.78 3.56 22.86
C ALA A 149 -12.56 4.48 23.82
N GLY A 150 -12.78 4.06 25.07
CA GLY A 150 -13.40 4.91 26.10
C GLY A 150 -12.58 6.17 26.41
N TRP A 151 -11.25 6.02 26.50
CA TRP A 151 -10.34 7.15 26.72
C TRP A 151 -10.31 8.12 25.53
N VAL A 152 -10.28 7.57 24.31
CA VAL A 152 -10.34 8.37 23.08
C VAL A 152 -11.71 9.06 22.93
N GLY A 153 -12.80 8.47 23.42
CA GLY A 153 -14.15 9.05 23.37
C GLY A 153 -14.30 10.38 24.11
N HIS A 154 -13.43 10.68 25.08
CA HIS A 154 -13.39 11.98 25.76
C HIS A 154 -12.61 13.06 24.98
N THR A 155 -11.95 12.70 23.88
CA THR A 155 -11.16 13.62 23.06
C THR A 155 -12.03 14.23 21.94
N PRO A 156 -11.92 15.53 21.64
CA PRO A 156 -12.63 16.14 20.52
C PRO A 156 -12.32 15.41 19.20
N ARG A 157 -13.35 15.10 18.41
CA ARG A 157 -13.23 14.25 17.19
C ARG A 157 -12.18 14.76 16.19
N LEU A 158 -11.97 16.07 16.14
CA LEU A 158 -10.99 16.71 15.24
C LEU A 158 -9.53 16.47 15.69
N LEU A 159 -9.29 16.28 16.99
CA LEU A 159 -7.96 16.07 17.56
C LEU A 159 -7.51 14.60 17.53
N ILE A 160 -8.45 13.65 17.44
CA ILE A 160 -8.16 12.21 17.39
C ILE A 160 -7.12 11.86 16.31
N PRO A 161 -7.31 12.22 15.01
CA PRO A 161 -6.32 11.89 13.98
C PRO A 161 -4.98 12.58 14.21
N VAL A 162 -4.96 13.80 14.77
CA VAL A 162 -3.72 14.55 15.07
C VAL A 162 -2.92 13.85 16.17
N VAL A 163 -3.59 13.46 17.26
CA VAL A 163 -2.96 12.76 18.39
C VAL A 163 -2.45 11.38 17.98
N LEU A 164 -3.24 10.63 17.20
CA LEU A 164 -2.83 9.32 16.68
C LEU A 164 -1.65 9.44 15.70
N CYS A 165 -1.65 10.46 14.83
CA CYS A 165 -0.53 10.73 13.93
C CYS A 165 0.74 11.11 14.71
N PHE A 166 0.63 11.97 15.72
CA PHE A 166 1.74 12.34 16.58
C PHE A 166 2.31 11.13 17.33
N LEU A 167 1.43 10.31 17.93
CA LEU A 167 1.83 9.08 18.61
C LEU A 167 2.55 8.12 17.64
N ALA A 168 2.01 7.93 16.43
CA ALA A 168 2.65 7.12 15.40
C ALA A 168 4.03 7.67 14.99
N ALA A 169 4.18 8.99 14.88
CA ALA A 169 5.46 9.63 14.58
C ALA A 169 6.49 9.42 15.70
N VAL A 170 6.09 9.59 16.97
CA VAL A 170 6.95 9.34 18.14
C VAL A 170 7.37 7.88 18.20
N LEU A 171 6.44 6.93 18.02
CA LEU A 171 6.75 5.50 18.00
C LEU A 171 7.67 5.14 16.83
N ASN A 172 7.50 5.75 15.65
CA ASN A 172 8.39 5.54 14.51
C ASN A 172 9.80 6.09 14.74
N MET A 173 9.96 7.12 15.56
CA MET A 173 11.27 7.67 15.95
C MET A 173 12.09 6.65 16.76
N PHE A 174 11.43 5.84 17.58
CA PHE A 174 12.09 4.77 18.36
C PHE A 174 12.13 3.42 17.62
N GLY A 175 11.16 3.17 16.74
CA GLY A 175 10.93 1.87 16.12
C GLY A 175 11.51 1.63 14.74
N GLY A 176 12.19 2.63 14.14
CA GLY A 176 12.97 2.44 12.92
C GLY A 176 12.24 1.71 11.78
N SER A 177 11.29 2.38 11.12
CA SER A 177 10.58 1.93 9.89
C SER A 177 9.29 1.11 10.06
N PHE A 178 8.30 1.64 10.78
CA PHE A 178 6.92 1.14 10.65
C PHE A 178 6.26 1.59 9.33
N VAL A 179 6.65 2.76 8.81
CA VAL A 179 5.95 3.43 7.70
C VAL A 179 6.28 2.83 6.32
N GLY A 180 7.47 2.29 6.13
CA GLY A 180 7.92 1.82 4.80
C GLY A 180 7.49 0.41 4.42
N VAL A 181 7.29 -0.48 5.41
CA VAL A 181 7.10 -1.93 5.15
C VAL A 181 5.79 -2.48 5.73
N VAL A 182 5.21 -1.83 6.74
CA VAL A 182 4.03 -2.36 7.45
C VAL A 182 2.76 -1.57 7.11
N ALA A 183 2.85 -0.25 6.96
CA ALA A 183 1.71 0.56 6.54
C ALA A 183 1.16 0.15 5.14
N PRO A 184 1.99 -0.11 4.11
CA PRO A 184 1.48 -0.56 2.80
C PRO A 184 0.88 -1.97 2.81
N ALA A 185 1.22 -2.80 3.81
CA ALA A 185 0.73 -4.18 3.92
C ALA A 185 -0.57 -4.30 4.73
N LEU A 186 -0.94 -3.24 5.47
CA LEU A 186 -2.14 -3.17 6.30
C LEU A 186 -3.33 -2.46 5.62
N PHE A 187 -3.10 -1.75 4.52
CA PHE A 187 -4.12 -1.11 3.70
C PHE A 187 -4.50 -1.96 2.48
#